data_AF-A0A5M3Z4N9-F1
#
_entry.id   AF-A0A5M3Z4N9-F1
#
_cell.length_a   1.000
_cell.length_b   1.000
_cell.length_c   1.000
_cell.angle_alpha   90.00
_cell.angle_beta   90.00
_cell.angle_gamma   90.00
#
_symmetry.space_group_name_H-M   'P 1'
#
loop_
_entity.id
_entity.type
_entity.pdbx_description
1 polymer ?
#
loop_
_entity_poly.entity_id
_entity_poly.type
_entity_poly.pdbx_seq_one_letter_code
_entity_poly.pdbx_strand_id
1 'polypeptide(L)'
;MYRGYLLSSVLSLATYSAGTVAQICQPTLLGQTTQWTIHSQSQLDTISKQCTTLLGNVEIASNYTGPFTVSGVSNITGVLSAANTIGARNNITVVELPDVLYLGGISFLGTDTTAISILNATEIGTISLTGANATSFSAPLLQSAGDINLDGGFPELDLGQLTTVTSELNICSQPGCAPTQGPPLRVDLPGLQRASGMQIVGTIASLSMPELTQAYRDPSADDESILPGLYIGNYGDAVSIDLPSLTNVTGKLALSGAISQFSVPLLQSTEAAIEIDSSTSLDVYFHLMSASTIDLSGNISSAQFPALSSANSITIDSEDNIDCGSYEEAKERIQDAPGFNERGTGVFRCSGASPGNGVGDGMSPGAIAAVVFGAVASVAGLVCGLRWVNVWRTKKGTSAQSSTIDLQDQAQQRPRTPPPPYHPPPYTP
;
A
#
# COMPACT_ATOMS: atom_id res chain seq x y z
N MET A 1 19.48 29.05 78.73
CA MET A 1 18.64 29.18 77.52
C MET A 1 19.40 28.57 76.36
N TYR A 2 18.82 27.53 75.78
CA TYR A 2 19.33 26.73 74.66
C TYR A 2 19.32 27.51 73.34
N ARG A 3 20.35 27.32 72.50
CA ARG A 3 20.21 27.15 71.03
C ARG A 3 21.58 26.83 70.42
N GLY A 4 21.86 25.53 70.26
CA GLY A 4 22.91 25.03 69.38
C GLY A 4 22.30 24.75 68.00
N TYR A 5 22.84 25.41 66.96
CA TYR A 5 22.48 25.14 65.58
C TYR A 5 23.43 24.07 65.02
N LEU A 6 22.89 22.87 64.76
CA LEU A 6 23.55 21.82 63.99
C LEU A 6 23.38 22.14 62.50
N LEU A 7 24.47 22.54 61.84
CA LEU A 7 24.59 22.64 60.39
C LEU A 7 24.75 21.22 59.81
N SER A 8 23.65 20.66 59.31
CA SER A 8 23.65 19.41 58.55
C SER A 8 24.12 19.71 57.12
N SER A 9 25.31 19.22 56.76
CA SER A 9 25.85 19.34 55.41
C SER A 9 25.27 18.24 54.54
N VAL A 10 24.37 18.61 53.62
CA VAL A 10 23.83 17.68 52.61
C VAL A 10 24.90 17.49 51.53
N LEU A 11 25.50 16.30 51.48
CA LEU A 11 26.44 15.90 50.45
C LEU A 11 25.64 15.50 49.20
N SER A 12 25.51 16.40 48.23
CA SER A 12 24.94 16.08 46.92
C SER A 12 25.96 15.26 46.11
N LEU A 13 25.79 13.94 46.09
CA LEU A 13 26.45 13.08 45.11
C LEU A 13 25.87 13.38 43.73
N ALA A 14 26.59 14.18 42.94
CA ALA A 14 26.35 14.30 41.51
C ALA A 14 26.68 12.94 40.87
N THR A 15 25.65 12.11 40.65
CA THR A 15 25.76 10.94 39.78
C THR A 15 25.98 11.43 38.37
N TYR A 16 27.24 11.44 37.93
CA TYR A 16 27.57 11.57 36.52
C TYR A 16 26.95 10.35 35.82
N SER A 17 25.84 10.56 35.10
CA SER A 17 25.39 9.62 34.09
C SER A 17 26.52 9.55 33.08
N ALA A 18 27.29 8.46 33.11
CA ALA A 18 28.23 8.14 32.06
C ALA A 18 27.41 8.10 30.77
N GLY A 19 27.61 9.09 29.90
CA GLY A 19 26.95 9.14 28.61
C GLY A 19 27.23 7.82 27.91
N THR A 20 26.18 7.05 27.63
CA THR A 20 26.24 5.88 26.78
C THR A 20 26.73 6.37 25.42
N VAL A 21 28.02 6.17 25.15
CA VAL A 21 28.60 6.48 23.84
C VAL A 21 27.90 5.58 22.84
N ALA A 22 27.32 6.16 21.79
CA ALA A 22 26.69 5.39 20.73
C ALA A 22 27.73 4.42 20.15
N GLN A 23 27.53 3.12 20.40
CA GLN A 23 28.46 2.08 19.97
C GLN A 23 27.88 1.40 18.73
N ILE A 24 28.62 1.56 17.64
CA ILE A 24 28.28 0.98 16.34
C ILE A 24 28.91 -0.40 16.25
N CYS A 25 28.09 -1.40 15.95
CA CYS A 25 28.53 -2.77 15.77
C CYS A 25 28.32 -3.20 14.32
N GLN A 26 29.32 -3.90 13.79
CA GLN A 26 29.30 -4.51 12.47
C GLN A 26 29.49 -6.03 12.62
N PRO A 27 28.85 -6.86 11.76
CA PRO A 27 29.06 -8.29 11.79
C PRO A 27 30.53 -8.58 11.43
N THR A 28 31.20 -9.42 12.22
CA THR A 28 32.62 -9.71 12.04
C THR A 28 32.82 -10.44 10.72
N LEU A 29 33.45 -9.75 9.76
CA LEU A 29 33.70 -10.24 8.39
C LEU A 29 34.64 -11.45 8.39
N LEU A 30 34.08 -12.65 8.46
CA LEU A 30 34.72 -13.86 7.93
C LEU A 30 34.20 -14.14 6.51
N GLY A 31 34.31 -13.12 5.65
CA GLY A 31 34.37 -13.29 4.20
C GLY A 31 33.07 -13.57 3.44
N GLN A 32 32.03 -12.72 3.57
CA GLN A 32 31.12 -12.26 2.48
C GLN A 32 29.68 -11.88 2.91
N THR A 33 29.28 -11.89 4.18
CA THR A 33 27.91 -11.47 4.56
C THR A 33 27.89 -10.23 5.46
N THR A 34 27.16 -9.20 5.03
CA THR A 34 26.83 -7.96 5.78
C THR A 34 25.63 -8.19 6.72
N GLN A 35 25.52 -9.39 7.29
CA GLN A 35 24.31 -9.88 7.95
C GLN A 35 24.66 -10.49 9.31
N TRP A 36 23.92 -10.07 10.33
CA TRP A 36 23.90 -10.72 11.64
C TRP A 36 22.97 -11.92 11.58
N THR A 37 23.41 -13.08 12.03
CA THR A 37 22.53 -14.24 12.24
C THR A 37 22.40 -14.51 13.73
N ILE A 38 21.18 -14.40 14.25
CA ILE A 38 20.87 -14.52 15.67
C ILE A 38 20.21 -15.88 15.95
N HIS A 39 20.89 -16.72 16.73
CA HIS A 39 20.45 -18.08 17.06
C HIS A 39 19.73 -18.18 18.42
N SER A 40 19.89 -17.20 19.30
CA SER A 40 19.26 -17.19 20.62
C SER A 40 19.10 -15.78 21.20
N GLN A 41 18.14 -15.60 22.11
CA GLN A 41 17.97 -14.34 22.85
C GLN A 41 19.23 -13.96 23.64
N SER A 42 19.93 -14.94 24.23
CA SER A 42 21.17 -14.68 24.97
C SER A 42 22.30 -14.11 24.11
N GLN A 43 22.39 -14.53 22.84
CA GLN A 43 23.33 -13.96 21.88
C GLN A 43 22.95 -12.50 21.58
N LEU A 44 21.66 -12.26 21.33
CA LEU A 44 21.14 -10.91 21.08
C LEU A 44 21.37 -9.97 22.26
N ASP A 45 21.09 -10.41 23.48
CA ASP A 45 21.30 -9.64 24.71
C ASP A 45 22.78 -9.25 24.91
N THR A 46 23.70 -10.12 24.48
CA THR A 46 25.13 -9.85 24.57
C THR A 46 25.54 -8.77 23.58
N ILE A 47 25.01 -8.84 22.36
CA ILE A 47 25.23 -7.83 21.32
C ILE A 47 24.61 -6.50 21.77
N SER A 48 23.35 -6.50 22.20
CA SER A 48 22.61 -5.28 22.51
C SER A 48 23.13 -4.52 23.74
N LYS A 49 23.78 -5.21 24.68
CA LYS A 49 24.54 -4.56 25.79
C LYS A 49 25.75 -3.76 25.33
N GLN A 50 26.31 -4.11 24.18
CA GLN A 50 27.51 -3.49 23.63
C GLN A 50 27.20 -2.57 22.46
N CYS A 51 25.98 -2.55 21.95
CA CYS A 51 25.68 -1.92 20.67
C CYS A 51 24.42 -1.09 20.80
N THR A 52 24.51 0.20 20.44
CA THR A 52 23.33 1.04 20.24
C THR A 52 22.90 1.05 18.78
N THR A 53 23.81 0.70 17.86
CA THR A 53 23.55 0.67 16.41
C THR A 53 24.06 -0.63 15.81
N LEU A 54 23.17 -1.33 15.09
CA LEU A 54 23.50 -2.52 14.31
C LEU A 54 23.60 -2.15 12.83
N LEU A 55 24.80 -2.30 12.28
CA LEU A 55 25.03 -2.11 10.85
C LEU A 55 24.74 -3.39 10.07
N GLY A 56 23.96 -3.27 9.00
CA GLY A 56 23.59 -4.38 8.13
C GLY A 56 22.28 -5.07 8.51
N ASN A 57 21.99 -6.16 7.79
CA ASN A 57 20.76 -6.94 7.98
C ASN A 57 20.84 -7.78 9.25
N VAL A 58 19.70 -8.03 9.88
CA VAL A 58 19.59 -8.90 11.05
C VAL A 58 18.64 -10.03 10.69
N GLU A 59 19.16 -11.24 10.59
CA GLU A 59 18.39 -12.44 10.34
C GLU A 59 18.24 -13.26 11.62
N ILE A 60 16.99 -13.58 11.95
CA ILE A 60 16.64 -14.50 13.01
C ILE A 60 16.80 -15.91 12.44
N ALA A 61 17.72 -16.69 13.01
CA ALA A 61 18.03 -18.02 12.50
C ALA A 61 16.82 -18.95 12.52
N SER A 62 16.82 -19.94 11.63
CA SER A 62 15.67 -20.84 11.47
C SER A 62 15.39 -21.75 12.67
N ASN A 63 16.38 -21.92 13.54
CA ASN A 63 16.27 -22.68 14.79
C ASN A 63 15.93 -21.82 16.02
N TYR A 64 15.69 -20.52 15.84
CA TYR A 64 15.28 -19.63 16.93
C TYR A 64 13.86 -19.99 17.39
N THR A 65 13.65 -20.01 18.71
CA THR A 65 12.33 -20.27 19.32
C THR A 65 12.05 -19.28 20.44
N GLY A 66 10.77 -18.93 20.63
CA GLY A 66 10.32 -18.01 21.67
C GLY A 66 10.32 -16.54 21.24
N PRO A 67 10.30 -15.59 22.19
CA PRO A 67 10.27 -14.17 21.88
C PRO A 67 11.62 -13.67 21.34
N PHE A 68 11.57 -12.68 20.46
CA PHE A 68 12.72 -11.96 19.94
C PHE A 68 12.62 -10.49 20.37
N THR A 69 13.39 -10.11 21.40
CA THR A 69 13.34 -8.76 21.98
C THR A 69 14.69 -8.07 21.83
N VAL A 70 14.72 -6.88 21.22
CA VAL A 70 15.94 -6.07 21.05
C VAL A 70 15.88 -4.83 21.95
N SER A 71 16.52 -4.90 23.13
CA SER A 71 16.63 -3.76 24.05
C SER A 71 18.00 -3.10 23.98
N GLY A 72 18.06 -1.77 24.12
CA GLY A 72 19.29 -0.96 24.12
C GLY A 72 19.82 -0.58 22.74
N VAL A 73 19.24 -1.11 21.66
CA VAL A 73 19.57 -0.76 20.27
C VAL A 73 18.56 0.27 19.77
N SER A 74 19.05 1.44 19.36
CA SER A 74 18.22 2.52 18.82
C SER A 74 18.19 2.58 17.30
N ASN A 75 19.12 1.93 16.61
CA ASN A 75 19.20 1.97 15.16
C ASN A 75 19.61 0.60 14.58
N ILE A 76 18.81 0.08 13.65
CA ILE A 76 19.14 -1.07 12.83
C ILE A 76 19.10 -0.61 11.38
N THR A 77 20.26 -0.52 10.72
CA THR A 77 20.33 0.08 9.39
C THR A 77 19.82 -0.80 8.25
N GLY A 78 19.83 -2.12 8.44
CA GLY A 78 19.35 -3.08 7.45
C GLY A 78 17.95 -3.60 7.76
N VAL A 79 17.61 -4.71 7.10
CA VAL A 79 16.32 -5.39 7.25
C VAL A 79 16.41 -6.43 8.37
N LEU A 80 15.44 -6.41 9.29
CA LEU A 80 15.16 -7.48 10.23
C LEU A 80 14.30 -8.54 9.54
N SER A 81 14.80 -9.77 9.43
CA SER A 81 14.09 -10.86 8.77
C SER A 81 14.16 -12.16 9.56
N ALA A 82 13.27 -13.09 9.23
CA ALA A 82 13.35 -14.47 9.70
C ALA A 82 13.96 -15.32 8.59
N ALA A 83 14.93 -16.17 8.92
CA ALA A 83 15.48 -17.12 7.97
C ALA A 83 14.36 -17.99 7.39
N ASN A 84 14.19 -17.93 6.07
CA ASN A 84 13.16 -18.66 5.35
C ASN A 84 13.78 -19.85 4.62
N THR A 85 14.19 -20.87 5.38
CA THR A 85 14.64 -22.14 4.79
C THR A 85 13.44 -23.04 4.55
N ILE A 86 13.28 -23.54 3.32
CA ILE A 86 12.22 -24.46 2.93
C ILE A 86 12.11 -25.61 3.95
N GLY A 87 10.98 -25.70 4.64
CA GLY A 87 10.70 -26.76 5.62
C GLY A 87 11.11 -26.47 7.07
N ALA A 88 11.84 -25.37 7.34
CA ALA A 88 12.04 -24.89 8.71
C ALA A 88 11.05 -23.74 8.98
N ARG A 89 10.24 -23.91 10.03
CA ARG A 89 9.42 -22.83 10.57
C ARG A 89 10.09 -22.31 11.82
N ASN A 90 10.37 -21.02 11.83
CA ASN A 90 10.90 -20.34 12.99
C ASN A 90 9.71 -20.17 13.93
N ASN A 91 9.83 -20.66 15.17
CA ASN A 91 8.73 -20.58 16.14
C ASN A 91 8.89 -19.31 16.99
N ILE A 92 8.98 -18.18 16.29
CA ILE A 92 9.10 -16.86 16.89
C ILE A 92 7.69 -16.44 17.27
N THR A 93 7.42 -16.32 18.56
CA THR A 93 6.07 -15.96 19.03
C THR A 93 5.82 -14.47 18.93
N VAL A 94 6.80 -13.66 19.33
CA VAL A 94 6.69 -12.20 19.45
C VAL A 94 7.99 -11.55 19.00
N VAL A 95 7.89 -10.40 18.35
CA VAL A 95 9.03 -9.53 18.00
C VAL A 95 8.82 -8.17 18.66
N GLU A 96 9.76 -7.77 19.53
CA GLU A 96 9.70 -6.51 20.28
C GLU A 96 10.98 -5.69 20.06
N LEU A 97 10.80 -4.46 19.58
CA LEU A 97 11.86 -3.49 19.34
C LEU A 97 11.61 -2.21 20.14
N PRO A 98 11.62 -2.27 21.49
CA PRO A 98 11.16 -1.16 22.34
C PRO A 98 12.00 0.10 22.20
N ASP A 99 13.31 -0.01 21.95
CA ASP A 99 14.22 1.14 21.94
C ASP A 99 14.58 1.62 20.53
N VAL A 100 14.12 0.91 19.49
CA VAL A 100 14.47 1.18 18.09
C VAL A 100 13.75 2.44 17.62
N LEU A 101 14.54 3.43 17.18
CA LEU A 101 14.07 4.71 16.62
C LEU A 101 14.05 4.70 15.09
N TYR A 102 15.00 3.96 14.48
CA TYR A 102 15.15 3.78 13.04
C TYR A 102 15.38 2.31 12.70
N LEU A 103 14.64 1.82 11.71
CA LEU A 103 14.78 0.46 11.18
C LEU A 103 14.83 0.49 9.65
N GLY A 104 15.89 -0.05 9.05
CA GLY A 104 16.00 -0.13 7.59
C GLY A 104 14.87 -0.94 6.95
N GLY A 105 14.41 -1.98 7.63
CA GLY A 105 13.13 -2.62 7.31
C GLY A 105 12.84 -3.84 8.17
N ILE A 106 11.68 -4.43 7.95
CA ILE A 106 11.21 -5.66 8.56
C ILE A 106 10.56 -6.53 7.49
N SER A 107 10.99 -7.79 7.40
CA SER A 107 10.51 -8.71 6.37
C SER A 107 10.27 -10.10 6.95
N PHE A 108 9.00 -10.45 7.12
CA PHE A 108 8.59 -11.78 7.58
C PHE A 108 7.65 -12.44 6.57
N LEU A 109 8.05 -13.62 6.10
CA LEU A 109 7.32 -14.40 5.12
C LEU A 109 6.94 -15.76 5.73
N GLY A 110 5.65 -16.02 5.88
CA GLY A 110 5.11 -17.31 6.33
C GLY A 110 5.45 -17.70 7.77
N THR A 111 5.71 -16.72 8.64
CA THR A 111 6.03 -16.97 10.06
C THR A 111 4.76 -17.20 10.88
N ASP A 112 4.84 -18.06 11.89
CA ASP A 112 3.79 -18.23 12.91
C ASP A 112 3.84 -17.14 14.01
N THR A 113 4.53 -16.02 13.73
CA THR A 113 4.66 -14.88 14.64
C THR A 113 3.31 -14.22 14.86
N THR A 114 2.94 -14.05 16.14
CA THR A 114 1.62 -13.53 16.50
C THR A 114 1.63 -12.02 16.68
N ALA A 115 2.70 -11.43 17.21
CA ALA A 115 2.76 -10.00 17.47
C ALA A 115 4.12 -9.39 17.11
N ILE A 116 4.08 -8.23 16.48
CA ILE A 116 5.26 -7.41 16.17
C ILE A 116 5.02 -6.00 16.74
N SER A 117 5.93 -5.53 17.58
CA SER A 117 5.83 -4.23 18.25
C SER A 117 7.13 -3.43 18.13
N ILE A 118 7.02 -2.23 17.57
CA ILE A 118 8.13 -1.29 17.32
C ILE A 118 7.73 0.08 17.88
N LEU A 119 7.73 0.18 19.21
CA LEU A 119 7.05 1.26 19.94
C LEU A 119 7.59 2.67 19.67
N ASN A 120 8.89 2.79 19.45
CA ASN A 120 9.58 4.09 19.38
C ASN A 120 10.09 4.44 17.98
N ALA A 121 9.86 3.60 16.97
CA ALA A 121 10.35 3.89 15.63
C ALA A 121 9.55 5.03 15.01
N THR A 122 10.27 6.02 14.50
CA THR A 122 9.67 7.15 13.77
C THR A 122 9.79 6.98 12.26
N GLU A 123 10.75 6.16 11.82
CA GLU A 123 11.03 5.87 10.42
C GLU A 123 11.36 4.39 10.24
N ILE A 124 10.71 3.75 9.27
CA ILE A 124 11.01 2.38 8.84
C ILE A 124 11.14 2.36 7.32
N GLY A 125 12.24 1.84 6.77
CA GLY A 125 12.41 1.79 5.32
C GLY A 125 11.37 0.90 4.65
N THR A 126 11.39 -0.42 4.91
CA THR A 126 10.42 -1.35 4.32
C THR A 126 9.71 -2.16 5.39
N ILE A 127 8.39 -2.30 5.31
CA ILE A 127 7.59 -3.22 6.11
C ILE A 127 6.99 -4.24 5.15
N SER A 128 7.43 -5.49 5.22
CA SER A 128 6.90 -6.57 4.36
C SER A 128 6.51 -7.76 5.21
N LEU A 129 5.22 -7.91 5.49
CA LEU A 129 4.68 -8.96 6.34
C LEU A 129 3.70 -9.79 5.54
N THR A 130 4.04 -11.05 5.27
CA THR A 130 3.19 -11.99 4.54
C THR A 130 2.94 -13.22 5.39
N GLY A 131 1.70 -13.60 5.64
CA GLY A 131 1.40 -14.90 6.25
C GLY A 131 0.24 -14.88 7.23
N ALA A 132 -0.65 -15.87 7.08
CA ALA A 132 -1.82 -16.07 7.92
C ALA A 132 -1.39 -16.63 9.29
N ASN A 133 -1.21 -15.74 10.28
CA ASN A 133 -1.33 -15.96 11.72
C ASN A 133 -0.87 -14.75 12.55
N ALA A 134 -0.19 -13.76 11.95
CA ALA A 134 0.11 -12.52 12.65
C ALA A 134 -1.18 -11.82 13.07
N THR A 135 -1.39 -11.71 14.38
CA THR A 135 -2.60 -11.12 14.96
C THR A 135 -2.45 -9.61 15.12
N SER A 136 -1.22 -9.10 15.26
CA SER A 136 -1.00 -7.66 15.47
C SER A 136 0.33 -7.15 14.91
N PHE A 137 0.30 -5.93 14.38
CA PHE A 137 1.47 -5.12 14.07
C PHE A 137 1.26 -3.72 14.67
N SER A 138 2.18 -3.27 15.51
CA SER A 138 2.09 -1.95 16.18
C SER A 138 3.39 -1.19 16.04
N ALA A 139 3.30 0.01 15.46
CA ALA A 139 4.34 1.01 15.39
C ALA A 139 3.70 2.41 15.59
N PRO A 140 3.23 2.73 16.82
CA PRO A 140 2.34 3.85 17.08
C PRO A 140 2.98 5.22 16.84
N LEU A 141 4.31 5.30 16.91
CA LEU A 141 5.08 6.52 16.69
C LEU A 141 5.68 6.61 15.27
N LEU A 142 5.36 5.65 14.40
CA LEU A 142 5.86 5.64 13.03
C LEU A 142 5.28 6.83 12.28
N GLN A 143 6.14 7.71 11.75
CA GLN A 143 5.73 8.89 10.99
C GLN A 143 5.93 8.71 9.49
N SER A 144 6.96 7.96 9.10
CA SER A 144 7.33 7.73 7.70
C SER A 144 7.70 6.28 7.45
N ALA A 145 7.25 5.74 6.33
CA ALA A 145 7.74 4.49 5.78
C ALA A 145 8.10 4.60 4.31
N GLY A 146 9.04 3.77 3.84
CA GLY A 146 9.32 3.61 2.42
C GLY A 146 8.22 2.80 1.74
N ASP A 147 8.24 1.49 1.98
CA ASP A 147 7.27 0.52 1.48
C ASP A 147 6.52 -0.13 2.65
N ILE A 148 5.22 -0.34 2.49
CA ILE A 148 4.40 -1.13 3.40
C ILE A 148 3.65 -2.17 2.57
N ASN A 149 3.99 -3.44 2.74
CA ASN A 149 3.31 -4.59 2.15
C ASN A 149 2.81 -5.52 3.26
N LEU A 150 1.52 -5.47 3.54
CA LEU A 150 0.84 -6.26 4.56
C LEU A 150 -0.09 -7.27 3.86
N ASP A 151 0.36 -8.52 3.77
CA ASP A 151 -0.32 -9.61 3.09
C ASP A 151 -0.83 -10.67 4.08
N GLY A 152 -2.13 -10.64 4.38
CA GLY A 152 -2.77 -11.51 5.35
C GLY A 152 -3.57 -10.70 6.36
N GLY A 153 -4.62 -11.27 6.95
CA GLY A 153 -5.45 -10.53 7.89
C GLY A 153 -4.65 -10.09 9.11
N PHE A 154 -4.34 -8.79 9.22
CA PHE A 154 -3.84 -8.13 10.43
C PHE A 154 -5.05 -7.48 11.12
N PRO A 155 -5.72 -8.17 12.06
CA PRO A 155 -6.91 -7.62 12.69
C PRO A 155 -6.60 -6.41 13.58
N GLU A 156 -5.37 -6.33 14.10
CA GLU A 156 -4.86 -5.22 14.90
C GLU A 156 -3.66 -4.58 14.19
N LEU A 157 -3.91 -3.50 13.45
CA LEU A 157 -2.89 -2.67 12.81
C LEU A 157 -2.85 -1.31 13.49
N ASP A 158 -1.72 -0.96 14.09
CA ASP A 158 -1.52 0.32 14.76
C ASP A 158 -0.38 1.11 14.09
N LEU A 159 -0.80 2.05 13.26
CA LEU A 159 0.03 2.97 12.47
C LEU A 159 -0.48 4.42 12.64
N GLY A 160 -0.98 4.76 13.84
CA GLY A 160 -1.78 5.97 14.05
C GLY A 160 -1.10 7.29 13.70
N GLN A 161 0.24 7.37 13.79
CA GLN A 161 1.01 8.56 13.43
C GLN A 161 1.63 8.52 12.02
N LEU A 162 1.35 7.48 11.23
CA LEU A 162 1.95 7.34 9.90
C LEU A 162 1.43 8.46 9.01
N THR A 163 2.31 9.36 8.59
CA THR A 163 1.97 10.52 7.74
C THR A 163 2.33 10.32 6.28
N THR A 164 3.40 9.58 6.01
CA THR A 164 3.97 9.43 4.67
C THR A 164 4.35 7.98 4.39
N VAL A 165 3.96 7.47 3.22
CA VAL A 165 4.53 6.27 2.58
C VAL A 165 5.15 6.68 1.24
N THR A 166 6.46 6.56 1.09
CA THR A 166 7.16 7.17 -0.06
C THR A 166 7.16 6.33 -1.32
N SER A 167 6.94 5.01 -1.23
CA SER A 167 7.06 4.08 -2.36
C SER A 167 5.74 3.36 -2.65
N GLU A 168 5.36 2.36 -1.84
CA GLU A 168 4.12 1.60 -2.04
C GLU A 168 3.41 1.34 -0.70
N LEU A 169 2.08 1.50 -0.67
CA LEU A 169 1.22 1.12 0.45
C LEU A 169 0.25 0.03 0.00
N ASN A 170 0.59 -1.23 0.26
CA ASN A 170 -0.20 -2.39 -0.06
C ASN A 170 -0.71 -3.10 1.21
N ILE A 171 -2.03 -3.17 1.40
CA ILE A 171 -2.66 -3.85 2.52
C ILE A 171 -3.74 -4.80 2.00
N CYS A 172 -3.54 -6.09 2.23
CA CYS A 172 -4.38 -7.15 1.70
C CYS A 172 -4.85 -8.12 2.77
N SER A 173 -6.15 -8.45 2.77
CA SER A 173 -6.72 -9.43 3.72
C SER A 173 -6.22 -10.85 3.50
N GLN A 174 -5.68 -11.13 2.30
CA GLN A 174 -5.17 -12.44 1.89
C GLN A 174 -3.84 -12.32 1.16
N PRO A 175 -2.99 -13.35 1.23
CA PRO A 175 -1.70 -13.34 0.56
C PRO A 175 -1.81 -13.05 -0.94
N GLY A 176 -1.13 -12.00 -1.38
CA GLY A 176 -1.06 -11.63 -2.78
C GLY A 176 -2.32 -10.95 -3.32
N CYS A 177 -3.15 -10.39 -2.45
CA CYS A 177 -4.24 -9.50 -2.85
C CYS A 177 -5.23 -10.11 -3.84
N ALA A 178 -5.47 -11.43 -3.70
CA ALA A 178 -6.45 -12.12 -4.54
C ALA A 178 -7.85 -11.52 -4.29
N PRO A 179 -8.66 -11.35 -5.36
CA PRO A 179 -10.01 -10.78 -5.28
C PRO A 179 -11.01 -11.81 -4.72
N THR A 180 -10.79 -12.24 -3.48
CA THR A 180 -11.55 -13.30 -2.82
C THR A 180 -11.90 -12.89 -1.39
N GLN A 181 -12.98 -13.48 -0.86
CA GLN A 181 -13.37 -13.26 0.53
C GLN A 181 -12.29 -13.79 1.48
N GLY A 182 -11.81 -12.92 2.36
CA GLY A 182 -10.89 -13.24 3.45
C GLY A 182 -11.38 -12.77 4.81
N PRO A 183 -10.52 -12.84 5.84
CA PRO A 183 -10.81 -12.25 7.14
C PRO A 183 -11.17 -10.77 7.00
N PRO A 184 -12.05 -10.23 7.87
CA PRO A 184 -12.35 -8.81 7.89
C PRO A 184 -11.09 -7.96 8.07
N LEU A 185 -10.87 -7.03 7.15
CA LEU A 185 -9.75 -6.09 7.15
C LEU A 185 -10.22 -4.74 7.69
N ARG A 186 -9.52 -4.23 8.71
CA ARG A 186 -9.77 -2.90 9.28
C ARG A 186 -8.52 -2.06 9.05
N VAL A 187 -8.66 -0.97 8.30
CA VAL A 187 -7.57 -0.04 8.03
C VAL A 187 -7.94 1.31 8.60
N ASP A 188 -7.20 1.76 9.60
CA ASP A 188 -7.32 3.10 10.18
C ASP A 188 -5.94 3.75 10.14
N LEU A 189 -5.77 4.74 9.25
CA LEU A 189 -4.55 5.50 9.07
C LEU A 189 -4.88 7.00 9.24
N PRO A 190 -5.25 7.43 10.45
CA PRO A 190 -5.82 8.75 10.68
C PRO A 190 -4.83 9.89 10.40
N GLY A 191 -3.53 9.64 10.54
CA GLY A 191 -2.48 10.62 10.26
C GLY A 191 -1.96 10.62 8.81
N LEU A 192 -2.39 9.68 7.96
CA LEU A 192 -1.80 9.48 6.63
C LEU A 192 -2.17 10.63 5.71
N GLN A 193 -1.16 11.39 5.27
CA GLN A 193 -1.33 12.54 4.40
C GLN A 193 -0.93 12.25 2.95
N ARG A 194 0.13 11.45 2.77
CA ARG A 194 0.71 11.16 1.45
C ARG A 194 1.07 9.69 1.34
N ALA A 195 0.61 9.03 0.29
CA ALA A 195 1.04 7.68 -0.06
C ALA A 195 1.35 7.61 -1.55
N SER A 196 2.40 6.87 -1.88
CA SER A 196 2.66 6.44 -3.26
C SER A 196 2.13 5.01 -3.47
N GLY A 197 1.62 4.72 -4.66
CA GLY A 197 1.25 3.36 -5.10
C GLY A 197 0.36 2.63 -4.10
N MET A 198 -0.84 3.16 -3.83
CA MET A 198 -1.70 2.65 -2.76
C MET A 198 -2.68 1.59 -3.26
N GLN A 199 -2.70 0.45 -2.57
CA GLN A 199 -3.58 -0.68 -2.81
C GLN A 199 -4.13 -1.23 -1.49
N ILE A 200 -5.45 -1.27 -1.34
CA ILE A 200 -6.13 -1.88 -0.20
C ILE A 200 -7.17 -2.88 -0.73
N VAL A 201 -6.97 -4.18 -0.48
CA VAL A 201 -7.77 -5.23 -1.11
C VAL A 201 -8.22 -6.30 -0.12
N GLY A 202 -9.50 -6.62 -0.10
CA GLY A 202 -9.99 -7.73 0.72
C GLY A 202 -11.45 -7.62 1.14
N THR A 203 -11.78 -8.22 2.28
CA THR A 203 -13.08 -8.07 2.95
C THR A 203 -13.00 -6.86 3.87
N ILE A 204 -13.19 -5.65 3.35
CA ILE A 204 -12.96 -4.41 4.13
C ILE A 204 -14.14 -4.19 5.08
N ALA A 205 -13.88 -4.26 6.39
CA ALA A 205 -14.88 -3.98 7.42
C ALA A 205 -14.92 -2.49 7.81
N SER A 206 -13.78 -1.81 7.75
CA SER A 206 -13.68 -0.37 7.96
C SER A 206 -12.43 0.18 7.26
N LEU A 207 -12.56 1.38 6.70
CA LEU A 207 -11.48 2.12 6.06
C LEU A 207 -11.56 3.59 6.49
N SER A 208 -10.46 4.13 7.03
CA SER A 208 -10.38 5.50 7.53
C SER A 208 -9.02 6.10 7.19
N MET A 209 -9.02 7.16 6.37
CA MET A 209 -7.84 7.94 5.98
C MET A 209 -8.23 9.43 5.81
N PRO A 210 -8.77 10.08 6.85
CA PRO A 210 -9.39 11.42 6.75
C PRO A 210 -8.41 12.52 6.31
N GLU A 211 -7.13 12.38 6.64
CA GLU A 211 -6.09 13.37 6.34
C GLU A 211 -5.36 13.11 5.01
N LEU A 212 -5.76 12.07 4.26
CA LEU A 212 -5.10 11.71 3.00
C LEU A 212 -5.34 12.81 1.97
N THR A 213 -4.29 13.57 1.67
CA THR A 213 -4.34 14.66 0.69
C THR A 213 -3.82 14.25 -0.68
N GLN A 214 -2.86 13.31 -0.73
CA GLN A 214 -2.17 12.91 -1.96
C GLN A 214 -2.05 11.39 -2.04
N ALA A 215 -2.58 10.82 -3.13
CA ALA A 215 -2.32 9.45 -3.53
C ALA A 215 -1.67 9.46 -4.92
N TYR A 216 -0.35 9.46 -4.96
CA TYR A 216 0.39 9.67 -6.20
C TYR A 216 1.07 8.39 -6.66
N ARG A 217 1.44 8.38 -7.93
CA ARG A 217 2.35 7.41 -8.51
C ARG A 217 3.40 8.20 -9.27
N ASP A 218 4.66 7.82 -9.07
CA ASP A 218 5.76 8.36 -9.86
C ASP A 218 5.59 7.89 -11.32
N PRO A 219 5.37 8.80 -12.28
CA PRO A 219 5.22 8.43 -13.69
C PRO A 219 6.53 7.89 -14.31
N SER A 220 7.67 8.06 -13.62
CA SER A 220 8.96 7.52 -14.03
C SER A 220 9.24 6.10 -13.53
N ALA A 221 8.42 5.61 -12.58
CA ALA A 221 8.47 4.20 -12.18
C ALA A 221 8.02 3.36 -13.38
N ASP A 222 8.94 2.57 -13.94
CA ASP A 222 8.75 1.75 -15.13
C ASP A 222 7.32 1.15 -15.18
N ASP A 223 6.71 1.21 -16.36
CA ASP A 223 5.31 0.84 -16.69
C ASP A 223 4.88 -0.58 -16.24
N GLU A 224 5.83 -1.37 -15.74
CA GLU A 224 5.67 -2.72 -15.18
C GLU A 224 5.07 -2.76 -13.76
N SER A 225 5.17 -1.68 -12.96
CA SER A 225 4.44 -1.62 -11.69
C SER A 225 2.94 -1.48 -12.01
N ILE A 226 2.13 -2.47 -11.65
CA ILE A 226 0.69 -2.51 -11.99
C ILE A 226 -0.12 -1.61 -11.04
N LEU A 227 0.51 -1.04 -10.01
CA LEU A 227 -0.22 -0.39 -8.92
C LEU A 227 -0.74 0.99 -9.35
N PRO A 228 -2.05 1.25 -9.22
CA PRO A 228 -2.62 2.58 -9.45
C PRO A 228 -2.17 3.57 -8.37
N GLY A 229 -2.46 4.85 -8.56
CA GLY A 229 -2.18 5.85 -7.50
C GLY A 229 -2.98 5.55 -6.24
N LEU A 230 -4.25 5.16 -6.41
CA LEU A 230 -5.12 4.65 -5.36
C LEU A 230 -6.01 3.53 -5.91
N TYR A 231 -5.97 2.36 -5.27
CA TYR A 231 -6.94 1.29 -5.50
C TYR A 231 -7.51 0.70 -4.22
N ILE A 232 -8.83 0.60 -4.20
CA ILE A 232 -9.59 -0.02 -3.11
C ILE A 232 -10.49 -1.10 -3.71
N GLY A 233 -10.24 -2.35 -3.35
CA GLY A 233 -11.04 -3.51 -3.78
C GLY A 233 -11.73 -4.18 -2.59
N ASN A 234 -13.06 -4.07 -2.50
CA ASN A 234 -13.85 -4.67 -1.42
C ASN A 234 -14.70 -5.86 -1.90
N TYR A 235 -14.41 -7.04 -1.36
CA TYR A 235 -15.10 -8.30 -1.67
C TYR A 235 -15.99 -8.80 -0.51
N GLY A 236 -16.21 -7.96 0.51
CA GLY A 236 -17.07 -8.20 1.66
C GLY A 236 -18.44 -7.52 1.55
N ASP A 237 -19.00 -7.15 2.70
CA ASP A 237 -20.20 -6.31 2.78
C ASP A 237 -19.90 -4.90 2.27
N ALA A 238 -20.93 -4.19 1.80
CA ALA A 238 -20.78 -2.86 1.22
C ALA A 238 -20.17 -1.86 2.23
N VAL A 239 -19.09 -1.17 1.83
CA VAL A 239 -18.36 -0.22 2.66
C VAL A 239 -18.50 1.20 2.11
N SER A 240 -18.58 2.18 3.01
CA SER A 240 -18.51 3.61 2.65
C SER A 240 -17.04 4.03 2.58
N ILE A 241 -16.68 4.69 1.48
CA ILE A 241 -15.33 5.21 1.22
C ILE A 241 -15.42 6.73 1.22
N ASP A 242 -14.94 7.36 2.28
CA ASP A 242 -14.87 8.82 2.39
C ASP A 242 -13.42 9.26 2.56
N LEU A 243 -12.95 10.09 1.62
CA LEU A 243 -11.59 10.63 1.57
C LEU A 243 -11.69 12.17 1.52
N PRO A 244 -12.10 12.81 2.63
CA PRO A 244 -12.54 14.20 2.63
C PRO A 244 -11.43 15.19 2.30
N SER A 245 -10.16 14.85 2.61
CA SER A 245 -9.01 15.72 2.36
C SER A 245 -8.31 15.47 1.03
N LEU A 246 -8.76 14.48 0.25
CA LEU A 246 -8.06 14.07 -0.98
C LEU A 246 -8.20 15.14 -2.04
N THR A 247 -7.06 15.73 -2.42
CA THR A 247 -6.99 16.84 -3.39
C THR A 247 -6.21 16.48 -4.64
N ASN A 248 -5.36 15.44 -4.58
CA ASN A 248 -4.55 15.03 -5.70
C ASN A 248 -4.45 13.50 -5.77
N VAL A 249 -4.76 12.97 -6.96
CA VAL A 249 -4.47 11.59 -7.36
C VAL A 249 -3.76 11.63 -8.70
N THR A 250 -2.71 10.82 -8.87
CA THR A 250 -2.03 10.64 -10.17
C THR A 250 -2.06 9.18 -10.62
N GLY A 251 -1.86 8.94 -11.91
CA GLY A 251 -1.96 7.61 -12.51
C GLY A 251 -3.40 7.13 -12.61
N LYS A 252 -3.93 6.54 -11.54
CA LYS A 252 -5.27 5.93 -11.54
C LYS A 252 -5.90 5.94 -10.14
N LEU A 253 -7.18 6.29 -10.07
CA LEU A 253 -8.08 6.15 -8.94
C LEU A 253 -9.06 5.01 -9.27
N ALA A 254 -8.92 3.86 -8.63
CA ALA A 254 -9.71 2.68 -8.94
C ALA A 254 -10.47 2.16 -7.72
N LEU A 255 -11.76 1.92 -7.87
CA LEU A 255 -12.59 1.28 -6.86
C LEU A 255 -13.25 0.04 -7.46
N SER A 256 -13.29 -1.07 -6.72
CA SER A 256 -13.94 -2.30 -7.18
C SER A 256 -14.68 -3.02 -6.06
N GLY A 257 -15.83 -3.60 -6.39
CA GLY A 257 -16.61 -4.47 -5.51
C GLY A 257 -17.71 -3.75 -4.72
N ALA A 258 -17.99 -4.21 -3.50
CA ALA A 258 -19.16 -3.78 -2.74
C ALA A 258 -18.91 -2.41 -2.07
N ILE A 259 -19.46 -1.35 -2.64
CA ILE A 259 -19.27 0.03 -2.20
C ILE A 259 -20.64 0.66 -2.01
N SER A 260 -20.94 1.12 -0.80
CA SER A 260 -22.23 1.75 -0.50
C SER A 260 -22.23 3.25 -0.73
N GLN A 261 -21.07 3.90 -0.62
CA GLN A 261 -20.89 5.33 -0.80
C GLN A 261 -19.44 5.62 -1.18
N PHE A 262 -19.24 6.63 -2.03
CA PHE A 262 -17.93 7.15 -2.37
C PHE A 262 -17.92 8.68 -2.34
N SER A 263 -16.96 9.27 -1.65
CA SER A 263 -16.88 10.73 -1.42
C SER A 263 -15.43 11.23 -1.47
N VAL A 264 -15.17 12.18 -2.37
CA VAL A 264 -13.88 12.89 -2.57
C VAL A 264 -14.13 14.39 -2.83
N PRO A 265 -14.72 15.13 -1.86
CA PRO A 265 -15.30 16.45 -2.11
C PRO A 265 -14.27 17.53 -2.50
N LEU A 266 -13.01 17.36 -2.11
CA LEU A 266 -11.93 18.32 -2.42
C LEU A 266 -11.14 17.97 -3.68
N LEU A 267 -11.40 16.81 -4.30
CA LEU A 267 -10.78 16.44 -5.56
C LEU A 267 -11.50 17.18 -6.70
N GLN A 268 -10.98 18.36 -7.06
CA GLN A 268 -11.57 19.21 -8.11
C GLN A 268 -10.97 18.93 -9.49
N SER A 269 -9.69 18.55 -9.56
CA SER A 269 -9.01 18.31 -10.82
C SER A 269 -8.03 17.18 -10.69
N THR A 270 -8.00 16.27 -11.66
CA THR A 270 -7.03 15.17 -11.68
C THR A 270 -6.65 14.80 -13.11
N GLU A 271 -5.40 14.39 -13.30
CA GLU A 271 -4.93 13.75 -14.54
C GLU A 271 -5.06 12.22 -14.47
N ALA A 272 -5.43 11.67 -13.32
CA ALA A 272 -5.63 10.25 -13.16
C ALA A 272 -6.84 9.75 -13.94
N ALA A 273 -6.76 8.50 -14.41
CA ALA A 273 -7.95 7.76 -14.82
C ALA A 273 -8.77 7.41 -13.58
N ILE A 274 -10.08 7.66 -13.61
CA ILE A 274 -11.02 7.26 -12.57
C ILE A 274 -11.76 6.04 -13.08
N GLU A 275 -11.67 4.92 -12.36
CA GLU A 275 -12.35 3.67 -12.69
C GLU A 275 -13.13 3.16 -11.47
N ILE A 276 -14.45 3.00 -11.61
CA ILE A 276 -15.30 2.49 -10.54
C ILE A 276 -16.10 1.32 -11.08
N ASP A 277 -15.87 0.13 -10.52
CA ASP A 277 -16.60 -1.10 -10.85
C ASP A 277 -17.36 -1.61 -9.62
N SER A 278 -18.63 -1.21 -9.47
CA SER A 278 -19.40 -1.49 -8.27
C SER A 278 -20.23 -2.77 -8.39
N SER A 279 -20.17 -3.65 -7.38
CA SER A 279 -21.05 -4.83 -7.29
C SER A 279 -22.35 -4.56 -6.52
N THR A 280 -22.50 -3.35 -5.95
CA THR A 280 -23.70 -2.91 -5.21
C THR A 280 -24.21 -1.60 -5.79
N SER A 281 -25.50 -1.32 -5.65
CA SER A 281 -26.06 -0.08 -6.21
C SER A 281 -25.36 1.15 -5.62
N LEU A 282 -24.73 1.94 -6.48
CA LEU A 282 -23.89 3.08 -6.10
C LEU A 282 -24.35 4.35 -6.81
N ASP A 283 -24.58 5.41 -6.04
CA ASP A 283 -24.74 6.78 -6.54
C ASP A 283 -23.37 7.47 -6.54
N VAL A 284 -22.97 7.96 -7.71
CA VAL A 284 -21.68 8.62 -7.91
C VAL A 284 -21.91 10.11 -8.13
N TYR A 285 -21.36 10.92 -7.23
CA TYR A 285 -21.43 12.38 -7.31
C TYR A 285 -20.03 12.99 -7.30
N PHE A 286 -19.65 13.64 -8.40
CA PHE A 286 -18.33 14.26 -8.53
C PHE A 286 -18.39 15.79 -8.56
N HIS A 287 -17.63 16.44 -7.69
CA HIS A 287 -17.33 17.88 -7.75
C HIS A 287 -16.15 18.22 -8.68
N LEU A 288 -15.79 17.29 -9.57
CA LEU A 288 -14.67 17.45 -10.50
C LEU A 288 -14.97 18.52 -11.54
N MET A 289 -14.03 19.45 -11.71
CA MET A 289 -13.96 20.40 -12.83
C MET A 289 -13.26 19.77 -14.04
N SER A 290 -12.24 18.94 -13.80
CA SER A 290 -11.51 18.24 -14.85
C SER A 290 -11.03 16.85 -14.43
N ALA A 291 -11.06 15.90 -15.37
CA ALA A 291 -10.51 14.56 -15.20
C ALA A 291 -9.84 14.11 -16.51
N SER A 292 -8.96 13.10 -16.49
CA SER A 292 -8.47 12.50 -17.74
C SER A 292 -9.54 11.58 -18.34
N THR A 293 -9.81 10.46 -17.68
CA THR A 293 -10.83 9.48 -18.07
C THR A 293 -11.70 9.18 -16.86
N ILE A 294 -13.00 9.02 -17.10
CA ILE A 294 -13.96 8.50 -16.12
C ILE A 294 -14.60 7.25 -16.72
N ASP A 295 -14.47 6.12 -16.04
CA ASP A 295 -15.08 4.85 -16.41
C ASP A 295 -15.87 4.30 -15.23
N LEU A 296 -17.19 4.18 -15.40
CA LEU A 296 -18.11 3.69 -14.38
C LEU A 296 -18.80 2.42 -14.90
N SER A 297 -18.65 1.31 -14.18
CA SER A 297 -19.24 0.02 -14.53
C SER A 297 -19.93 -0.68 -13.36
N GLY A 298 -20.76 -1.66 -13.67
CA GLY A 298 -21.47 -2.47 -12.68
C GLY A 298 -22.77 -1.83 -12.22
N ASN A 299 -23.11 -1.93 -10.93
CA ASN A 299 -24.38 -1.47 -10.38
C ASN A 299 -24.35 0.03 -10.06
N ILE A 300 -24.36 0.89 -11.10
CA ILE A 300 -24.36 2.35 -10.94
C ILE A 300 -25.79 2.88 -11.08
N SER A 301 -26.40 3.33 -9.99
CA SER A 301 -27.79 3.83 -10.01
C SER A 301 -27.90 5.27 -10.50
N SER A 302 -26.89 6.10 -10.24
CA SER A 302 -26.79 7.46 -10.77
C SER A 302 -25.35 7.93 -10.85
N ALA A 303 -25.10 8.85 -11.79
CA ALA A 303 -23.80 9.49 -11.97
C ALA A 303 -24.02 10.97 -12.28
N GLN A 304 -23.47 11.85 -11.44
CA GLN A 304 -23.65 13.30 -11.54
C GLN A 304 -22.31 14.03 -11.67
N PHE A 305 -22.23 14.91 -12.67
CA PHE A 305 -21.02 15.67 -13.00
C PHE A 305 -21.28 17.18 -13.12
N PRO A 306 -21.83 17.84 -12.08
CA PRO A 306 -22.34 19.21 -12.16
C PRO A 306 -21.29 20.26 -12.55
N ALA A 307 -20.01 20.04 -12.22
CA ALA A 307 -18.92 20.99 -12.47
C ALA A 307 -17.98 20.56 -13.60
N LEU A 308 -18.15 19.36 -14.18
CA LEU A 308 -17.20 18.81 -15.13
C LEU A 308 -17.26 19.58 -16.44
N SER A 309 -16.11 20.14 -16.84
CA SER A 309 -15.95 20.98 -18.03
C SER A 309 -14.79 20.53 -18.93
N SER A 310 -13.95 19.61 -18.45
CA SER A 310 -12.84 19.04 -19.23
C SER A 310 -12.67 17.55 -18.91
N ALA A 311 -12.81 16.68 -19.92
CA ALA A 311 -12.40 15.28 -19.84
C ALA A 311 -12.04 14.73 -21.21
N ASN A 312 -11.13 13.75 -21.27
CA ASN A 312 -10.79 13.06 -22.51
C ASN A 312 -11.84 12.01 -22.88
N SER A 313 -12.41 11.31 -21.89
CA SER A 313 -13.44 10.29 -22.10
C SER A 313 -14.29 10.09 -20.86
N ILE A 314 -15.57 9.80 -21.07
CA ILE A 314 -16.52 9.43 -20.01
C ILE A 314 -17.30 8.22 -20.50
N THR A 315 -17.14 7.08 -19.85
CA THR A 315 -17.88 5.85 -20.14
C THR A 315 -18.67 5.45 -18.90
N ILE A 316 -19.96 5.16 -19.11
CA ILE A 316 -20.85 4.67 -18.08
C ILE A 316 -21.57 3.45 -18.67
N ASP A 317 -21.25 2.26 -18.14
CA ASP A 317 -21.87 1.00 -18.51
C ASP A 317 -22.49 0.37 -17.26
N SER A 318 -23.72 0.80 -16.95
CA SER A 318 -24.45 0.36 -15.76
C SER A 318 -25.30 -0.89 -16.01
N GLU A 319 -25.29 -1.81 -15.05
CA GLU A 319 -26.23 -2.94 -14.96
C GLU A 319 -27.59 -2.50 -14.36
N ASP A 320 -27.66 -1.31 -13.74
CA ASP A 320 -28.88 -0.67 -13.28
C ASP A 320 -29.50 0.21 -14.38
N ASN A 321 -30.76 0.62 -14.20
CA ASN A 321 -31.38 1.65 -15.03
C ASN A 321 -30.84 3.02 -14.59
N ILE A 322 -30.05 3.66 -15.43
CA ILE A 322 -29.40 4.95 -15.14
C ILE A 322 -29.97 6.08 -16.01
N ASP A 323 -30.17 7.25 -15.40
CA ASP A 323 -30.46 8.48 -16.12
C ASP A 323 -29.16 9.11 -16.64
N CYS A 324 -28.99 9.11 -17.96
CA CYS A 324 -27.84 9.70 -18.63
C CYS A 324 -27.92 11.24 -18.80
N GLY A 325 -28.95 11.90 -18.27
CA GLY A 325 -29.15 13.35 -18.41
C GLY A 325 -27.95 14.18 -17.91
N SER A 326 -27.45 13.92 -16.70
CA SER A 326 -26.28 14.65 -16.16
C SER A 326 -25.00 14.40 -16.97
N TYR A 327 -24.87 13.20 -17.55
CA TYR A 327 -23.78 12.86 -18.45
C TYR A 327 -23.86 13.66 -19.77
N GLU A 328 -25.04 13.75 -20.40
CA GLU A 328 -25.21 14.52 -21.64
C GLU A 328 -24.91 16.01 -21.41
N GLU A 329 -25.37 16.59 -20.29
CA GLU A 329 -25.04 17.97 -19.94
C GLU A 329 -23.52 18.19 -19.75
N ALA A 330 -22.82 17.24 -19.12
CA ALA A 330 -21.38 17.32 -18.94
C ALA A 330 -20.63 17.20 -20.28
N LYS A 331 -21.08 16.30 -21.14
CA LYS A 331 -20.55 16.13 -22.49
C LYS A 331 -20.73 17.39 -23.34
N GLU A 332 -21.91 18.01 -23.33
CA GLU A 332 -22.15 19.29 -24.02
C GLU A 332 -21.19 20.38 -23.51
N ARG A 333 -21.04 20.54 -22.18
CA ARG A 333 -20.08 21.50 -21.60
C ARG A 333 -18.64 21.26 -22.08
N ILE A 334 -18.21 20.01 -22.17
CA ILE A 334 -16.85 19.65 -22.63
C ILE A 334 -16.68 19.94 -24.12
N GLN A 335 -17.69 19.65 -24.94
CA GLN A 335 -17.65 19.87 -26.39
C GLN A 335 -17.66 21.36 -26.76
N ASP A 336 -18.37 22.18 -25.98
CA ASP A 336 -18.41 23.63 -26.16
C ASP A 336 -17.16 24.36 -25.62
N ALA A 337 -16.29 23.66 -24.87
CA ALA A 337 -15.11 24.26 -24.26
C ALA A 337 -14.06 24.66 -25.32
N PRO A 338 -13.44 25.85 -25.19
CA PRO A 338 -12.42 26.31 -26.13
C PRO A 338 -11.19 25.38 -26.08
N GLY A 339 -10.81 24.82 -27.22
CA GLY A 339 -9.69 23.88 -27.32
C GLY A 339 -10.11 22.41 -27.37
N PHE A 340 -11.41 22.10 -27.32
CA PHE A 340 -11.91 20.77 -27.65
C PHE A 340 -11.57 20.45 -29.12
N ASN A 341 -10.66 19.52 -29.33
CA ASN A 341 -10.34 19.04 -30.67
C ASN A 341 -11.32 17.91 -30.99
N GLU A 342 -12.29 18.14 -31.89
CA GLU A 342 -13.19 17.08 -32.40
C GLU A 342 -12.43 15.89 -33.02
N ARG A 343 -11.15 16.08 -33.39
CA ARG A 343 -10.27 15.00 -33.87
C ARG A 343 -9.69 14.14 -32.75
N GLY A 344 -9.85 14.54 -31.50
CA GLY A 344 -9.52 13.74 -30.32
C GLY A 344 -10.47 12.57 -30.22
N THR A 345 -9.92 11.37 -30.08
CA THR A 345 -10.62 10.08 -30.01
C THR A 345 -11.38 9.88 -28.69
N GLY A 346 -11.93 10.95 -28.11
CA GLY A 346 -12.63 10.88 -26.84
C GLY A 346 -13.84 9.98 -26.96
N VAL A 347 -13.88 8.93 -26.13
CA VAL A 347 -15.02 8.01 -26.06
C VAL A 347 -15.97 8.56 -25.02
N PHE A 348 -17.17 8.93 -25.46
CA PHE A 348 -18.26 9.37 -24.61
C PHE A 348 -19.42 8.42 -24.81
N ARG A 349 -19.78 7.66 -23.76
CA ARG A 349 -20.87 6.69 -23.80
C ARG A 349 -21.56 6.61 -22.44
N CYS A 350 -22.88 6.55 -22.45
CA CYS A 350 -23.67 6.18 -21.29
C CYS A 350 -24.71 5.13 -21.71
N SER A 351 -24.72 3.99 -21.04
CA SER A 351 -25.70 2.93 -21.22
C SER A 351 -26.07 2.28 -19.89
N GLY A 352 -27.36 2.01 -19.71
CA GLY A 352 -27.90 1.27 -18.58
C GLY A 352 -28.67 0.04 -19.03
N ALA A 353 -29.09 -0.79 -18.07
CA ALA A 353 -30.02 -1.87 -18.37
C ALA A 353 -31.29 -1.27 -18.98
N SER A 354 -31.62 -1.69 -20.21
CA SER A 354 -32.90 -1.31 -20.82
C SER A 354 -34.01 -1.83 -19.91
N PRO A 355 -34.95 -0.96 -19.45
CA PRO A 355 -36.11 -1.44 -18.72
C PRO A 355 -36.75 -2.47 -19.63
N GLY A 356 -36.71 -3.73 -19.21
CA GLY A 356 -37.16 -4.83 -20.03
C GLY A 356 -38.56 -4.49 -20.47
N ASN A 357 -38.71 -4.16 -21.75
CA ASN A 357 -40.02 -4.07 -22.36
C ASN A 357 -40.55 -5.50 -22.28
N GLY A 358 -41.20 -5.81 -21.17
CA GLY A 358 -42.25 -6.80 -21.11
C GLY A 358 -43.34 -6.31 -22.04
N VAL A 359 -43.08 -6.39 -23.34
CA VAL A 359 -44.11 -6.40 -24.35
C VAL A 359 -44.86 -7.69 -24.08
N GLY A 360 -45.87 -7.57 -23.22
CA GLY A 360 -47.05 -8.40 -23.31
C GLY A 360 -47.70 -8.08 -24.65
N ASP A 361 -47.22 -8.71 -25.71
CA ASP A 361 -47.99 -8.89 -26.93
C ASP A 361 -48.42 -10.34 -26.97
N GLY A 362 -49.72 -10.54 -26.74
CA GLY A 362 -50.39 -11.74 -27.16
C GLY A 362 -50.18 -11.93 -28.65
N MET A 363 -49.55 -13.03 -29.03
CA MET A 363 -49.62 -13.56 -30.38
C MET A 363 -50.26 -14.94 -30.37
N SER A 364 -51.30 -15.02 -31.20
CA SER A 364 -51.98 -16.20 -31.73
C SER A 364 -51.03 -17.38 -32.03
N PRO A 365 -51.46 -18.64 -31.80
CA PRO A 365 -50.64 -19.82 -32.04
C PRO A 365 -50.41 -20.03 -33.54
N GLY A 366 -49.23 -19.65 -34.04
CA GLY A 366 -48.87 -19.96 -35.42
C GLY A 366 -47.59 -19.30 -35.92
N ALA A 367 -46.43 -19.72 -35.40
CA ALA A 367 -45.14 -19.86 -36.12
C ALA A 367 -43.99 -19.89 -35.09
N ILE A 368 -43.61 -21.10 -34.68
CA ILE A 368 -42.35 -21.32 -33.95
C ILE A 368 -41.23 -21.37 -35.01
N ALA A 369 -40.43 -20.32 -35.09
CA ALA A 369 -39.11 -20.35 -35.70
C ALA A 369 -38.12 -19.84 -34.65
N ALA A 370 -37.25 -20.75 -34.23
CA ALA A 370 -36.31 -20.60 -33.14
C ALA A 370 -35.26 -19.53 -33.41
N VAL A 371 -35.07 -18.62 -32.45
CA VAL A 371 -33.79 -17.96 -32.22
C VAL A 371 -33.57 -17.90 -30.70
N VAL A 372 -32.70 -18.79 -30.23
CA VAL A 372 -32.21 -18.82 -28.85
C VAL A 372 -31.03 -17.84 -28.77
N PHE A 373 -31.25 -16.65 -28.19
CA PHE A 373 -30.20 -15.87 -27.54
C PHE A 373 -30.53 -15.95 -26.05
N GLY A 374 -29.76 -16.63 -25.22
CA GLY A 374 -28.31 -16.56 -25.13
C GLY A 374 -28.01 -15.62 -23.98
N ALA A 375 -27.86 -16.18 -22.79
CA ALA A 375 -27.52 -15.46 -21.57
C ALA A 375 -26.39 -14.47 -21.82
N VAL A 376 -26.68 -13.17 -21.68
CA VAL A 376 -25.68 -12.11 -21.62
C VAL A 376 -25.10 -12.15 -20.21
N ALA A 377 -24.20 -13.11 -19.99
CA ALA A 377 -23.19 -12.96 -18.96
C ALA A 377 -22.26 -11.85 -19.46
N SER A 378 -22.19 -10.74 -18.71
CA SER A 378 -21.39 -9.56 -18.97
C SER A 378 -19.92 -9.94 -19.21
N VAL A 379 -19.53 -10.01 -20.49
CA VAL A 379 -18.16 -10.30 -20.94
C VAL A 379 -17.18 -9.19 -20.53
N ALA A 380 -17.68 -7.99 -20.18
CA ALA A 380 -16.86 -6.87 -19.73
C ALA A 380 -16.11 -7.15 -18.41
N GLY A 381 -16.79 -7.68 -17.39
CA GLY A 381 -16.14 -8.05 -16.11
C GLY A 381 -15.16 -9.21 -16.24
N LEU A 382 -15.42 -10.12 -17.18
CA LEU A 382 -14.55 -11.28 -17.45
C LEU A 382 -13.26 -10.89 -18.18
N VAL A 383 -13.27 -9.87 -19.05
CA VAL A 383 -12.05 -9.46 -19.79
C VAL A 383 -11.10 -8.66 -18.89
N CYS A 384 -11.61 -7.77 -18.04
CA CYS A 384 -10.78 -7.04 -17.07
C CYS A 384 -10.26 -7.96 -15.96
N GLY A 385 -11.13 -8.83 -15.41
CA GLY A 385 -10.73 -9.83 -14.42
C GLY A 385 -9.74 -10.87 -14.97
N LEU A 386 -9.93 -11.38 -16.19
CA LEU A 386 -9.00 -12.36 -16.79
C LEU A 386 -7.67 -11.75 -17.21
N ARG A 387 -7.60 -10.48 -17.61
CA ARG A 387 -6.31 -9.82 -17.86
C ARG A 387 -5.51 -9.71 -16.56
N TRP A 388 -6.15 -9.32 -15.46
CA TRP A 388 -5.50 -9.22 -14.16
C TRP A 388 -5.10 -10.60 -13.61
N VAL A 389 -5.97 -11.61 -13.71
CA VAL A 389 -5.70 -12.99 -13.26
C VAL A 389 -4.67 -13.72 -14.12
N ASN A 390 -4.62 -13.51 -15.44
CA ASN A 390 -3.61 -14.15 -16.29
C ASN A 390 -2.21 -13.58 -16.07
N VAL A 391 -2.09 -12.26 -15.86
CA VAL A 391 -0.80 -11.62 -15.50
C VAL A 391 -0.31 -12.13 -14.14
N TRP A 392 -1.24 -12.37 -13.20
CA TRP A 392 -0.90 -12.94 -11.89
C TRP A 392 -0.51 -14.43 -11.97
N ARG A 393 -1.15 -15.21 -12.85
CA ARG A 393 -0.83 -16.65 -13.05
C ARG A 393 0.49 -16.88 -13.80
N THR A 394 0.89 -16.02 -14.72
CA THR A 394 2.19 -16.17 -15.41
C THR A 394 3.39 -15.99 -14.47
N LYS A 395 3.24 -15.27 -13.33
CA LYS A 395 4.31 -15.10 -12.34
C LYS A 395 4.51 -16.31 -11.41
N LYS A 396 3.54 -17.23 -11.30
CA LYS A 396 3.69 -18.46 -10.49
C LYS A 396 4.32 -19.64 -11.25
N GLY A 397 4.60 -19.48 -12.55
CA GLY A 397 5.08 -20.55 -13.43
C GLY A 397 6.60 -20.66 -13.62
N THR A 398 7.41 -19.78 -13.03
CA THR A 398 8.85 -19.73 -13.33
C THR A 398 9.71 -19.65 -12.07
N SER A 399 9.53 -20.62 -11.17
CA SER A 399 10.50 -20.91 -10.11
C SER A 399 10.71 -22.42 -9.99
N ALA A 400 11.34 -22.98 -11.02
CA ALA A 400 12.03 -24.27 -10.97
C ALA A 400 12.88 -24.47 -12.23
N GLN A 401 13.98 -23.73 -12.38
CA GLN A 401 15.12 -24.29 -13.13
C GLN A 401 16.43 -23.63 -12.70
N SER A 402 17.10 -24.35 -11.80
CA SER A 402 18.54 -24.28 -11.57
C SER A 402 19.27 -24.29 -12.91
N SER A 403 19.98 -23.23 -13.20
CA SER A 403 21.05 -23.22 -14.20
C SER A 403 22.29 -22.66 -13.54
N THR A 404 23.25 -23.55 -13.30
CA THR A 404 24.64 -23.26 -12.99
C THR A 404 25.19 -22.42 -14.14
N ILE A 405 25.33 -21.11 -13.92
CA ILE A 405 26.07 -20.23 -14.83
C ILE A 405 27.47 -20.10 -14.24
N ASP A 406 28.44 -20.67 -14.97
CA ASP A 406 29.86 -20.41 -14.80
C ASP A 406 30.12 -18.91 -14.98
N LEU A 407 30.46 -18.24 -13.87
CA LEU A 407 30.97 -16.88 -13.86
C LEU A 407 32.45 -16.91 -14.22
N GLN A 408 32.74 -17.06 -15.51
CA GLN A 408 34.03 -16.71 -16.07
C GLN A 408 33.82 -15.81 -17.29
N ASP A 409 34.43 -14.63 -17.21
CA ASP A 409 34.79 -13.74 -18.31
C ASP A 409 33.70 -12.76 -18.83
N GLN A 410 33.50 -11.66 -18.08
CA GLN A 410 33.15 -10.38 -18.69
C GLN A 410 33.58 -9.17 -17.83
N ALA A 411 34.90 -9.01 -17.67
CA ALA A 411 35.48 -7.73 -17.29
C ALA A 411 35.65 -6.86 -18.55
N GLN A 412 34.56 -6.30 -19.08
CA GLN A 412 34.63 -5.30 -20.14
C GLN A 412 34.88 -3.90 -19.54
N GLN A 413 35.99 -3.31 -19.98
CA GLN A 413 36.59 -2.07 -19.50
C GLN A 413 35.65 -0.87 -19.65
N ARG A 414 35.31 -0.21 -18.54
CA ARG A 414 34.86 1.19 -18.57
C ARG A 414 36.09 2.12 -18.66
N PRO A 415 36.09 3.15 -19.53
CA PRO A 415 37.12 4.18 -19.51
C PRO A 415 37.08 4.93 -18.19
N ARG A 416 38.22 4.96 -17.47
CA ARG A 416 38.38 5.78 -16.28
C ARG A 416 38.60 7.24 -16.70
N THR A 417 37.58 8.07 -16.60
CA THR A 417 37.77 9.52 -16.52
C THR A 417 38.28 9.86 -15.11
N PRO A 418 39.42 10.56 -14.97
CA PRO A 418 39.89 11.01 -13.67
C PRO A 418 38.93 12.07 -13.09
N PRO A 419 38.73 12.09 -11.77
CA PRO A 419 37.90 13.10 -11.12
C PRO A 419 38.50 14.50 -11.31
N PRO A 420 37.67 15.55 -11.39
CA PRO A 420 38.14 16.92 -11.52
C PRO A 420 38.95 17.35 -10.28
N PRO A 421 39.95 18.23 -10.45
CA PRO A 421 40.80 18.69 -9.36
C PRO A 421 40.00 19.47 -8.30
N TYR A 422 40.19 19.09 -7.03
CA TYR A 422 39.62 19.79 -5.89
C TYR A 422 40.33 21.14 -5.68
N HIS A 423 39.56 22.23 -5.70
CA HIS A 423 40.00 23.53 -5.21
C HIS A 423 39.55 23.69 -3.75
N PRO A 424 40.47 23.93 -2.79
CA PRO A 424 40.08 24.27 -1.43
C PRO A 424 39.44 25.67 -1.39
N PRO A 425 38.46 25.90 -0.50
CA PRO A 425 37.82 27.20 -0.35
C PRO A 425 38.83 28.25 0.16
N PRO A 426 38.68 29.52 -0.26
CA PRO A 426 39.58 30.59 0.14
C PRO A 426 39.46 30.86 1.65
N TYR A 427 40.60 30.87 2.33
CA TYR A 427 40.74 31.42 3.67
C TYR A 427 40.48 32.92 3.63
N THR A 428 39.42 33.37 4.32
CA THR A 428 39.24 34.79 4.66
C THR A 428 39.98 35.09 5.97
N PRO A 429 40.80 36.15 6.02
CA PRO A 429 41.54 36.57 7.21
C PRO A 429 40.66 37.16 8.31
#